data_AF-A0A6N7AK43-F1
#
_entry.id   AF-A0A6N7AK43-F1
#
_cell.length_a   1.000
_cell.length_b   1.000
_cell.length_c   1.000
_cell.angle_alpha   90.00
_cell.angle_beta   90.00
_cell.angle_gamma   90.00
#
_symmetry.space_group_name_H-M   'P 1'
#
loop_
_entity.id
_entity.type
_entity.pdbx_description
1 polymer ?
#
loop_
_entity_poly.entity_id
_entity_poly.type
_entity_poly.pdbx_seq_one_letter_code
_entity_poly.pdbx_strand_id
1 'polypeptide(L)'
;MSTSITNHFVKMFEKEVHATYQRLGSKLRNMVRVKNNITGSTCVFQTVGKGTASTKARHGKVPVMNVDHATVECTLYDYYAGDWIDTLDEIRINHDERHVIANAGAYALGRKTDELIITALSGATQVVGDYGQRFGVVGAHQWNELLNLPEFSDSDYT
;
A
#
# COMPACT_ATOMS: atom_id res chain seq x y z
N MET A 1 -19.29 7.28 -42.11
CA MET A 1 -18.77 7.37 -40.72
C MET A 1 -17.33 6.92 -40.71
N SER A 2 -16.43 7.66 -40.05
CA SER A 2 -15.01 7.30 -39.97
C SER A 2 -14.79 6.24 -38.90
N THR A 3 -14.27 5.08 -39.29
CA THR A 3 -13.94 3.96 -38.39
C THR A 3 -12.71 4.22 -37.54
N SER A 4 -11.90 5.23 -37.87
CA SER A 4 -10.68 5.57 -37.12
C SER A 4 -10.94 6.42 -35.88
N ILE A 5 -12.03 7.19 -35.86
CA ILE A 5 -12.39 8.07 -34.73
C ILE A 5 -12.76 7.24 -33.49
N THR A 6 -13.53 6.16 -33.66
CA THR A 6 -13.88 5.25 -32.57
C THR A 6 -12.64 4.62 -31.93
N ASN A 7 -11.66 4.22 -32.73
CA ASN A 7 -10.39 3.66 -32.24
C ASN A 7 -9.56 4.68 -31.44
N HIS A 8 -9.68 5.98 -31.75
CA HIS A 8 -9.00 7.03 -31.02
C HIS A 8 -9.62 7.24 -29.62
N PHE A 9 -10.95 7.21 -29.50
CA PHE A 9 -11.63 7.34 -28.21
C PHE A 9 -11.29 6.20 -27.23
N VAL A 10 -11.23 4.96 -27.73
CA VAL A 10 -10.83 3.80 -26.91
C VAL A 10 -9.41 3.98 -26.35
N LYS A 11 -8.46 4.41 -27.20
CA LYS A 11 -7.07 4.66 -26.79
C LYS A 11 -6.92 5.83 -25.82
N MET A 12 -7.75 6.87 -25.96
CA MET A 12 -7.74 7.99 -25.03
C MET A 12 -8.27 7.58 -23.65
N PHE A 13 -9.36 6.84 -23.61
CA PHE A 13 -9.91 6.31 -22.37
C PHE A 13 -8.94 5.37 -21.65
N GLU A 14 -8.28 4.46 -22.37
CA GLU A 14 -7.25 3.59 -21.80
C GLU A 14 -6.13 4.40 -21.12
N LYS A 15 -5.59 5.41 -21.81
CA LYS A 15 -4.56 6.29 -21.25
C LYS A 15 -5.03 7.03 -20.01
N GLU A 16 -6.28 7.47 -19.99
CA GLU A 16 -6.88 8.15 -18.86
C GLU A 16 -7.05 7.23 -17.65
N VAL A 17 -7.48 5.99 -17.84
CA VAL A 17 -7.53 4.97 -16.79
C VAL A 17 -6.13 4.70 -16.23
N HIS A 18 -5.11 4.59 -17.08
CA HIS A 18 -3.73 4.42 -16.62
C HIS A 18 -3.22 5.64 -15.83
N ALA A 19 -3.49 6.85 -16.31
CA ALA A 19 -3.03 8.08 -15.65
C ALA A 19 -3.74 8.31 -14.30
N THR A 20 -5.05 8.08 -14.24
CA THR A 20 -5.84 8.19 -13.01
C THR A 20 -5.39 7.17 -11.97
N TYR A 21 -5.17 5.91 -12.37
CA TYR A 21 -4.64 4.89 -11.46
C TYR A 21 -3.25 5.22 -10.92
N GLN A 22 -2.35 5.75 -11.77
CA GLN A 22 -1.02 6.17 -11.33
C GLN A 22 -1.07 7.35 -10.36
N ARG A 23 -2.00 8.30 -10.54
CA ARG A 23 -2.10 9.51 -9.71
C ARG A 23 -2.86 9.28 -8.39
N LEU A 24 -3.96 8.53 -8.44
CA LEU A 24 -4.93 8.40 -7.36
C LEU A 24 -4.89 7.02 -6.67
N GLY A 25 -3.84 6.23 -6.95
CA GLY A 25 -3.69 4.87 -6.42
C GLY A 25 -3.49 4.79 -4.91
N SER A 26 -2.87 3.69 -4.48
CA SER A 26 -2.67 3.37 -3.05
C SER A 26 -1.83 4.41 -2.30
N LYS A 27 -2.26 4.75 -1.08
CA LYS A 27 -1.56 5.70 -0.21
C LYS A 27 -0.34 5.06 0.47
N LEU A 28 -0.43 3.77 0.78
CA LEU A 28 0.62 3.03 1.50
C LEU A 28 1.67 2.42 0.57
N ARG A 29 1.43 2.40 -0.75
CA ARG A 29 2.39 1.84 -1.73
C ARG A 29 3.77 2.47 -1.64
N ASN A 30 3.85 3.78 -1.39
CA ASN A 30 5.14 4.48 -1.25
C ASN A 30 5.86 4.19 0.07
N MET A 31 5.18 3.58 1.04
CA MET A 31 5.75 3.22 2.34
C MET A 31 6.39 1.82 2.33
N VAL A 32 6.22 1.06 1.25
CA VAL A 32 6.74 -0.31 1.11
C VAL A 32 7.69 -0.42 -0.07
N ARG A 33 8.57 -1.42 -0.03
CA ARG A 33 9.44 -1.74 -1.17
C ARG A 33 8.59 -2.34 -2.29
N VAL A 34 8.67 -1.75 -3.47
CA VAL A 34 7.92 -2.20 -4.64
C VAL A 34 8.86 -2.81 -5.67
N LYS A 35 8.42 -3.88 -6.33
CA LYS A 35 9.07 -4.45 -7.52
C LYS A 35 8.06 -4.39 -8.67
N ASN A 36 8.39 -3.69 -9.75
CA ASN A 36 7.55 -3.57 -10.93
C ASN A 36 7.97 -4.61 -11.99
N ASN A 37 7.11 -4.83 -12.99
CA ASN A 37 7.37 -5.70 -14.14
C ASN A 37 7.72 -7.15 -13.74
N ILE A 38 6.87 -7.75 -12.89
CA ILE A 38 7.02 -9.14 -12.48
C ILE A 38 6.48 -10.02 -13.61
N THR A 39 7.30 -10.97 -14.07
CA THR A 39 6.90 -12.00 -15.02
C THR A 39 6.62 -13.29 -14.24
N GLY A 40 5.39 -13.79 -14.31
CA GLY A 40 4.94 -14.97 -13.55
C GLY A 40 4.10 -14.62 -12.32
N SER A 41 3.74 -15.64 -11.53
CA SER A 41 2.82 -15.53 -10.40
C SER A 41 3.50 -15.19 -9.06
N THR A 42 4.83 -15.12 -9.01
CA THR A 42 5.56 -14.84 -7.76
C THR A 42 6.73 -13.88 -7.95
N CYS A 43 7.11 -13.21 -6.87
CA CYS A 43 8.30 -12.37 -6.83
C CYS A 43 9.05 -12.57 -5.51
N VAL A 44 10.39 -12.53 -5.57
CA VAL A 44 11.24 -12.69 -4.40
C VAL A 44 11.92 -11.37 -4.03
N PHE A 45 11.85 -11.03 -2.75
CA PHE A 45 12.63 -10.00 -2.09
C PHE A 45 13.78 -10.62 -1.30
N GLN A 46 14.99 -10.18 -1.63
CA GLN A 46 16.19 -10.57 -0.89
C GLN A 46 16.31 -9.71 0.37
N THR A 47 16.47 -10.37 1.52
CA THR A 47 16.74 -9.75 2.82
C THR A 47 18.16 -10.15 3.26
N VAL A 48 18.89 -9.16 3.76
CA VAL A 48 20.28 -9.33 4.18
C VAL A 48 20.33 -9.03 5.67
N GLY A 49 20.87 -9.98 6.44
CA GLY A 49 20.97 -9.90 7.89
C GLY A 49 21.97 -8.86 8.38
N LYS A 50 22.02 -8.65 9.70
CA LYS A 50 23.01 -7.78 10.33
C LYS A 50 24.30 -8.57 10.56
N GLY A 51 25.42 -8.10 10.02
CA GLY A 51 26.72 -8.62 10.40
C GLY A 51 27.16 -8.05 11.75
N THR A 52 27.61 -8.90 12.67
CA THR A 52 28.20 -8.47 13.95
C THR A 52 29.71 -8.33 13.83
N ALA A 53 30.27 -7.18 14.20
CA ALA A 53 31.71 -6.98 14.21
C ALA A 53 32.36 -7.78 15.36
N SER A 54 33.48 -8.45 15.07
CA SER A 54 34.25 -9.21 16.06
C SER A 54 35.65 -8.63 16.24
N THR A 55 36.15 -8.62 17.47
CA THR A 55 37.51 -8.18 17.79
C THR A 55 38.51 -9.27 17.47
N LYS A 56 39.68 -8.92 16.91
CA LYS A 56 40.78 -9.86 16.67
C LYS A 56 41.83 -9.80 17.79
N ALA A 57 42.51 -10.93 18.03
CA ALA A 57 43.70 -10.96 18.87
C ALA A 57 44.90 -10.26 18.21
N ARG A 58 45.90 -9.86 19.01
CA ARG A 58 47.12 -9.23 18.49
C ARG A 58 47.83 -10.21 17.52
N HIS A 59 48.03 -9.76 16.28
CA HIS A 59 48.57 -10.55 15.14
C HIS A 59 47.69 -11.71 14.62
N GLY A 60 46.43 -11.83 15.05
CA GLY A 60 45.48 -12.77 14.48
C GLY A 60 44.91 -12.33 13.13
N LYS A 61 44.44 -13.29 12.31
CA LYS A 61 43.65 -12.98 11.11
C LYS A 61 42.32 -12.33 11.52
N VAL A 62 41.87 -11.35 10.73
CA VAL A 62 40.58 -10.69 10.93
C VAL A 62 39.47 -11.72 10.68
N PRO A 63 38.55 -11.95 11.63
CA PRO A 63 37.40 -12.82 11.39
C PRO A 63 36.59 -12.30 10.21
N VAL A 64 36.21 -13.18 9.29
CA VAL A 64 35.32 -12.81 8.17
C VAL A 64 33.90 -12.64 8.69
N MET A 65 33.24 -11.58 8.24
CA MET A 65 31.85 -11.32 8.58
C MET A 65 30.96 -12.20 7.70
N ASN A 66 30.29 -13.19 8.29
CA ASN A 66 29.26 -13.96 7.59
C ASN A 66 27.92 -13.24 7.78
N VAL A 67 27.34 -12.79 6.68
CA VAL A 67 26.05 -12.10 6.69
C VAL A 67 24.99 -13.10 6.24
N ASP A 68 23.97 -13.32 7.07
CA ASP A 68 22.88 -14.21 6.71
C ASP A 68 22.06 -13.62 5.58
N HIS A 69 21.75 -14.43 4.56
CA HIS A 69 20.90 -14.05 3.45
C HIS A 69 19.63 -14.88 3.51
N ALA A 70 18.48 -14.22 3.47
CA ALA A 70 17.18 -14.87 3.46
C ALA A 70 16.29 -14.27 2.36
N THR A 71 15.30 -15.04 1.92
CA THR A 71 14.38 -14.65 0.85
C THR A 71 12.95 -14.61 1.35
N VAL A 72 12.22 -13.57 0.96
CA VAL A 72 10.77 -13.46 1.17
C VAL A 72 10.09 -13.53 -0.19
N GLU A 73 9.20 -14.50 -0.37
CA GLU A 73 8.41 -14.67 -1.59
C GLU A 73 7.01 -14.07 -1.41
N CYS A 74 6.56 -13.33 -2.44
CA CYS A 74 5.21 -12.77 -2.52
C CYS A 74 4.52 -13.29 -3.78
N THR A 75 3.28 -13.78 -3.63
CA THR A 75 2.41 -14.19 -4.73
C THR A 75 1.67 -12.99 -5.31
N LEU A 76 1.44 -13.01 -6.63
CA LEU A 76 0.68 -12.00 -7.36
C LEU A 76 -0.76 -12.48 -7.55
N TYR A 77 -1.73 -11.60 -7.29
CA TYR A 77 -3.16 -11.86 -7.46
C TYR A 77 -3.79 -10.80 -8.36
N ASP A 78 -4.75 -11.23 -9.17
CA ASP A 78 -5.53 -10.34 -10.03
C ASP A 78 -6.78 -9.84 -9.31
N TYR A 79 -6.99 -8.52 -9.33
CA TYR A 79 -8.17 -7.86 -8.79
C TYR A 79 -8.86 -7.04 -9.86
N TYR A 80 -10.19 -7.14 -9.93
CA TYR A 80 -10.99 -6.49 -10.96
C TYR A 80 -11.95 -5.47 -10.32
N ALA A 81 -12.05 -4.30 -10.95
CA ALA A 81 -13.03 -3.27 -10.64
C ALA A 81 -13.74 -2.87 -11.94
N GLY A 82 -14.67 -3.72 -12.39
CA GLY A 82 -15.45 -3.48 -13.61
C GLY A 82 -16.76 -2.77 -13.29
N ASP A 83 -17.13 -1.81 -14.13
CA ASP A 83 -18.42 -1.13 -14.11
C ASP A 83 -18.97 -1.00 -15.54
N TRP A 84 -20.30 -1.02 -15.69
CA TRP A 84 -20.98 -1.03 -16.99
C TRP A 84 -21.71 0.31 -17.19
N ILE A 85 -21.44 0.96 -18.33
CA ILE A 85 -22.12 2.21 -18.72
C ILE A 85 -22.94 1.94 -19.97
N ASP A 86 -24.23 2.28 -19.94
CA ASP A 86 -25.05 2.32 -21.14
C ASP A 86 -24.94 3.67 -21.85
N THR A 87 -24.87 3.63 -23.18
CA THR A 87 -24.82 4.80 -24.07
C THR A 87 -26.05 5.69 -23.94
N LEU A 88 -27.22 5.14 -23.59
CA LEU A 88 -28.44 5.91 -23.37
C LEU A 88 -28.37 6.71 -22.06
N ASP A 89 -27.73 6.15 -21.04
CA ASP A 89 -27.53 6.80 -19.74
C ASP A 89 -26.46 7.90 -19.84
N GLU A 90 -25.40 7.67 -20.63
CA GLU A 90 -24.37 8.67 -20.94
C GLU A 90 -24.97 9.91 -21.62
N ILE A 91 -26.00 9.76 -22.46
CA ILE A 91 -26.69 10.90 -23.12
C ILE A 91 -27.66 11.61 -22.17
N ARG A 92 -28.25 10.88 -21.22
CA ARG A 92 -29.23 11.42 -20.28
C ARG A 92 -28.58 12.22 -19.15
N ILE A 93 -27.31 11.96 -18.85
CA ILE A 93 -26.57 12.56 -17.76
C ILE A 93 -25.72 13.73 -18.28
N ASN A 94 -25.67 14.84 -17.54
CA ASN A 94 -24.98 16.08 -17.96
C ASN A 94 -23.45 16.07 -17.78
N HIS A 95 -22.86 14.97 -17.28
CA HIS A 95 -21.43 14.89 -16.96
C HIS A 95 -20.81 13.60 -17.53
N ASP A 96 -19.49 13.61 -17.70
CA ASP A 96 -18.73 12.49 -18.29
C ASP A 96 -18.60 11.33 -17.29
N GLU A 97 -19.51 10.37 -17.39
CA GLU A 97 -19.55 9.15 -16.57
C GLU A 97 -18.31 8.28 -16.74
N ARG A 98 -17.65 8.31 -17.91
CA ARG A 98 -16.45 7.51 -18.16
C ARG A 98 -15.29 7.99 -17.30
N HIS A 99 -15.15 9.31 -17.15
CA HIS A 99 -14.14 9.89 -16.26
C HIS A 99 -14.43 9.57 -14.78
N VAL A 100 -15.70 9.63 -14.37
CA VAL A 100 -16.12 9.31 -12.99
C VAL A 100 -15.78 7.86 -12.66
N ILE A 101 -16.10 6.93 -13.56
CA ILE A 101 -15.84 5.50 -13.38
C ILE A 101 -14.35 5.18 -13.43
N ALA A 102 -13.57 5.84 -14.30
CA ALA A 102 -12.12 5.70 -14.30
C ALA A 102 -11.52 6.10 -12.92
N ASN A 103 -11.97 7.23 -12.36
CA ASN A 103 -11.54 7.65 -11.01
C ASN A 103 -12.04 6.70 -9.92
N ALA A 104 -13.29 6.25 -9.99
CA ALA A 104 -13.87 5.32 -9.01
C ALA A 104 -13.12 3.98 -9.00
N GLY A 105 -12.82 3.43 -10.18
CA GLY A 105 -12.01 2.22 -10.35
C GLY A 105 -10.59 2.40 -9.81
N ALA A 106 -9.95 3.54 -10.08
CA ALA A 106 -8.62 3.85 -9.55
C ALA A 106 -8.61 3.84 -8.00
N TYR A 107 -9.59 4.50 -7.37
CA TYR A 107 -9.71 4.49 -5.91
C TYR A 107 -10.06 3.12 -5.33
N ALA A 108 -10.90 2.33 -6.00
CA ALA A 108 -11.24 0.98 -5.54
C ALA A 108 -10.01 0.06 -5.53
N LEU A 109 -9.22 0.06 -6.62
CA LEU A 109 -7.98 -0.70 -6.72
C LEU A 109 -6.90 -0.19 -5.76
N GLY A 110 -6.82 1.13 -5.57
CA GLY A 110 -5.94 1.75 -4.57
C GLY A 110 -6.24 1.27 -3.16
N ARG A 111 -7.52 1.27 -2.75
CA ARG A 111 -7.95 0.75 -1.45
C ARG A 111 -7.63 -0.73 -1.28
N LYS A 112 -7.83 -1.55 -2.32
CA LYS A 112 -7.51 -2.99 -2.23
C LYS A 112 -6.01 -3.23 -2.03
N THR A 113 -5.18 -2.43 -2.69
CA THR A 113 -3.71 -2.47 -2.47
C THR A 113 -3.36 -2.07 -1.04
N ASP A 114 -3.97 -1.01 -0.50
CA ASP A 114 -3.77 -0.59 0.90
C ASP A 114 -4.24 -1.66 1.89
N GLU A 115 -5.37 -2.33 1.63
CA GLU A 115 -5.90 -3.42 2.44
C GLU A 115 -4.92 -4.61 2.53
N LEU A 116 -4.31 -4.99 1.41
CA LEU A 116 -3.30 -6.05 1.39
C LEU A 116 -2.06 -5.68 2.22
N ILE A 117 -1.63 -4.42 2.15
CA ILE A 117 -0.50 -3.92 2.94
C ILE A 117 -0.84 -3.93 4.43
N ILE A 118 -2.01 -3.44 4.82
CA ILE A 118 -2.47 -3.40 6.22
C ILE A 118 -2.63 -4.82 6.76
N THR A 119 -3.21 -5.73 5.98
CA THR A 119 -3.37 -7.13 6.37
C THR A 119 -2.01 -7.78 6.64
N ALA A 120 -1.04 -7.60 5.72
CA ALA A 120 0.31 -8.10 5.92
C ALA A 120 1.00 -7.48 7.15
N LEU A 121 0.82 -6.17 7.38
CA LEU A 121 1.35 -5.48 8.56
C LEU A 121 0.73 -6.00 9.86
N SER A 122 -0.57 -6.27 9.88
CA SER A 122 -1.26 -6.79 11.07
C SER A 122 -0.81 -8.20 11.46
N GLY A 123 -0.33 -8.99 10.50
CA GLY A 123 0.26 -10.31 10.73
C GLY A 123 1.73 -10.29 11.13
N ALA A 124 2.40 -9.13 11.10
CA ALA A 124 3.81 -9.03 11.45
C ALA A 124 4.01 -9.14 12.97
N THR A 125 4.83 -10.09 13.40
CA THR A 125 5.14 -10.33 14.83
C THR A 125 6.38 -9.58 15.33
N GLN A 126 7.16 -9.01 14.41
CA GLN A 126 8.41 -8.33 14.71
C GLN A 126 8.21 -6.81 14.63
N VAL A 127 8.41 -6.13 15.75
CA VAL A 127 8.39 -4.67 15.82
C VAL A 127 9.82 -4.17 15.63
N VAL A 128 10.05 -3.36 14.59
CA VAL A 128 11.34 -2.71 14.37
C VAL A 128 11.28 -1.30 14.94
N GLY A 129 11.77 -1.14 16.17
CA GLY A 129 11.81 0.13 16.91
C GLY A 129 11.25 -0.02 18.32
N ASP A 130 11.77 0.78 19.25
CA ASP A 130 11.24 0.89 20.62
C ASP A 130 9.90 1.65 20.60
N TYR A 131 8.89 1.04 19.99
CA TYR A 131 7.51 1.51 20.00
C TYR A 131 6.72 0.79 21.09
N GLY A 132 7.32 0.65 22.28
CA GLY A 132 6.59 0.23 23.48
C GLY A 132 5.38 1.13 23.76
N GLN A 133 5.33 2.32 23.19
CA GLN A 133 4.19 3.22 23.20
C GLN A 133 3.61 3.38 21.79
N ARG A 134 2.42 2.80 21.58
CA ARG A 134 1.59 3.02 20.40
C ARG A 134 0.84 4.34 20.62
N PHE A 135 1.20 5.38 19.88
CA PHE A 135 0.49 6.66 19.93
C PHE A 135 -0.69 6.64 18.95
N GLY A 136 -1.91 6.80 19.47
CA GLY A 136 -3.10 7.11 18.69
C GLY A 136 -3.44 8.59 18.85
N VAL A 137 -3.67 9.30 17.74
CA VAL A 137 -4.20 10.68 17.81
C VAL A 137 -5.70 10.56 18.11
N VAL A 138 -6.12 11.06 19.27
CA VAL A 138 -7.52 11.04 19.69
C VAL A 138 -8.20 12.34 19.27
N GLY A 139 -9.39 12.26 18.66
CA GLY A 139 -10.18 13.44 18.34
C GLY A 139 -10.76 14.10 19.60
N ALA A 140 -11.11 15.39 19.51
CA ALA A 140 -11.59 16.17 20.67
C ALA A 140 -12.81 15.57 21.39
N HIS A 141 -13.69 14.88 20.66
CA HIS A 141 -14.85 14.22 21.26
C HIS A 141 -14.46 13.01 22.10
N GLN A 142 -13.59 12.14 21.56
CA GLN A 142 -13.06 10.99 22.30
C GLN A 142 -12.11 11.40 23.42
N TRP A 143 -11.43 12.55 23.31
CA TRP A 143 -10.67 13.10 24.44
C TRP A 143 -11.58 13.45 25.63
N ASN A 144 -12.73 14.06 25.37
CA ASN A 144 -13.71 14.36 26.43
C ASN A 144 -14.33 13.09 27.03
N GLU A 145 -14.53 12.04 26.24
CA GLU A 145 -14.97 10.73 26.75
C GLU A 145 -13.90 10.08 27.63
N LEU A 146 -12.62 10.18 27.26
CA LEU A 146 -11.51 9.67 28.06
C LEU A 146 -11.35 10.44 29.38
N LEU A 147 -11.57 11.75 29.40
CA LEU A 147 -11.53 12.55 30.63
C LEU A 147 -12.65 12.20 31.62
N ASN A 148 -13.71 11.51 31.19
CA ASN A 148 -14.77 11.03 32.08
C ASN A 148 -14.46 9.65 32.68
N LEU A 149 -13.39 8.96 32.24
CA LEU A 149 -12.92 7.74 32.88
C LEU A 149 -12.12 8.11 34.15
N PRO A 150 -12.46 7.53 35.32
CA PRO A 150 -11.75 7.80 36.55
C PRO A 150 -10.26 7.40 36.46
N GLU A 151 -9.93 6.37 35.68
CA GLU A 151 -8.56 5.89 35.48
C GLU A 151 -7.68 6.84 34.64
N PHE A 152 -8.28 7.78 33.91
CA PHE A 152 -7.56 8.71 33.04
C PHE A 152 -7.56 10.15 33.57
N SER A 153 -8.43 10.46 34.54
CA SER A 153 -8.60 11.80 35.10
C SER A 153 -8.03 11.97 36.51
N ASP A 154 -7.70 10.87 37.19
CA ASP A 154 -7.21 10.89 38.57
C ASP A 154 -5.76 10.42 38.68
N SER A 155 -4.92 11.20 39.38
CA SER A 155 -3.49 10.96 39.52
C SER A 155 -3.15 9.74 40.39
N ASP A 156 -4.10 9.29 41.21
CA ASP A 156 -3.92 8.17 42.14
C ASP A 156 -3.95 6.80 41.44
N TYR A 157 -4.23 6.76 40.13
CA TYR A 157 -4.26 5.54 39.29
C TYR A 157 -3.06 5.40 38.34
N THR A 158 -2.06 6.31 38.42
CA THR A 158 -0.76 6.24 37.70
C THR A 158 0.35 5.71 38.57
#